data_AF-U2PZ76-F1
#
_entry.id   AF-U2PZ76-F1
#
_cell.length_a   1.000
_cell.length_b   1.000
_cell.length_c   1.000
_cell.angle_alpha   90.00
_cell.angle_beta   90.00
_cell.angle_gamma   90.00
#
_symmetry.space_group_name_H-M   'P 1'
#
loop_
_entity.id
_entity.type
_entity.pdbx_description
1 polymer ?
#
loop_
_entity_poly.entity_id
_entity_poly.type
_entity_poly.pdbx_seq_one_letter_code
_entity_poly.pdbx_strand_id
1 'polypeptide(L)'
;MKKIILFICILIEVSSCSYINYVKQYTAKTKNEGRQDKIGRELLEKNTQKIVWNEMELIVPENTTIDTNGRLNYNNQELEIEFKKTNNREELCRNKSYKIQWFKKYNEDYVTLGGYRYDNLKYHSDSNLKLAKKIAKENNFTKC
;
A
#
# COMPACT_ATOMS: atom_id res chain seq x y z
N MET A 1 24.21 20.83 -19.26
CA MET A 1 23.05 19.99 -18.90
C MET A 1 21.69 20.54 -19.37
N LYS A 2 21.35 21.83 -19.16
CA LYS A 2 20.08 22.41 -19.67
C LYS A 2 19.89 22.31 -21.19
N LYS A 3 20.96 22.41 -21.98
CA LYS A 3 20.90 22.36 -23.46
C LYS A 3 20.62 20.96 -24.04
N ILE A 4 20.96 19.88 -23.31
CA ILE A 4 20.76 18.50 -23.78
C ILE A 4 19.30 18.05 -23.59
N ILE A 5 18.68 18.46 -22.47
CA ILE A 5 17.27 18.17 -22.16
C ILE A 5 16.32 18.85 -23.16
N LEU A 6 16.68 20.06 -23.62
CA LEU A 6 15.89 20.79 -24.60
C LEU A 6 15.82 20.07 -25.96
N PHE A 7 16.91 19.40 -26.36
CA PHE A 7 17.02 18.72 -27.66
C PHE A 7 16.20 17.42 -27.72
N ILE A 8 16.11 16.69 -26.59
CA ILE A 8 15.30 15.46 -26.49
C ILE A 8 13.80 15.78 -26.54
N CYS A 9 13.37 16.94 -26.02
CA CYS A 9 11.96 17.35 -26.07
C CYS A 9 11.48 17.73 -27.47
N ILE A 10 12.39 18.14 -28.37
CA ILE A 10 12.03 18.57 -29.75
C ILE A 10 11.76 17.36 -30.66
N LEU A 11 12.33 16.19 -30.36
CA LEU A 11 12.21 14.98 -31.20
C LEU A 11 10.95 14.13 -30.97
N ILE A 12 10.16 14.41 -29.93
CA ILE A 12 9.07 13.51 -29.47
C ILE A 12 7.69 14.19 -29.46
N GLU A 13 7.54 15.43 -29.97
CA GLU A 13 6.29 16.22 -29.95
C GLU A 13 5.60 16.33 -28.56
N VAL A 14 6.26 15.92 -27.48
CA VAL A 14 5.77 16.10 -26.11
C VAL A 14 6.27 17.46 -25.66
N SER A 15 5.33 18.35 -25.29
CA SER A 15 5.72 19.64 -24.72
C SER A 15 6.73 19.40 -23.58
N SER A 16 7.84 20.13 -23.58
CA SER A 16 8.91 19.98 -22.59
C SER A 16 8.40 20.09 -21.15
N CYS A 17 7.30 20.81 -20.93
CA CYS A 17 6.60 20.93 -19.67
C CYS A 17 5.91 19.63 -19.22
N SER A 18 5.28 18.90 -20.15
CA SER A 18 4.63 17.62 -19.86
C SER A 18 5.65 16.58 -19.38
N TYR A 19 6.79 16.50 -20.04
CA TYR A 19 7.87 15.58 -19.65
C TYR A 19 8.48 15.93 -18.29
N ILE A 20 8.73 17.21 -18.02
CA ILE A 20 9.24 17.67 -16.71
C ILE A 20 8.25 17.32 -15.58
N ASN A 21 6.95 17.51 -15.82
CA ASN A 21 5.93 17.17 -14.83
C ASN A 21 5.86 15.65 -14.58
N TYR A 22 5.95 14.84 -15.63
CA TYR A 22 6.05 13.38 -15.52
C TYR A 22 7.26 12.96 -14.65
N VAL A 23 8.45 13.48 -14.93
CA VAL A 23 9.67 13.15 -14.18
C VAL A 23 9.53 13.56 -12.70
N LYS A 24 8.94 14.73 -12.41
CA LYS A 24 8.68 15.17 -11.03
C LYS A 24 7.74 14.22 -10.29
N GLN A 25 6.63 13.83 -10.91
CA GLN A 25 5.66 12.91 -10.31
C GLN A 25 6.28 11.54 -10.07
N TYR A 26 7.01 11.00 -11.05
CA TYR A 26 7.74 9.73 -10.90
C TYR A 26 8.73 9.78 -9.74
N THR A 27 9.55 10.83 -9.67
CA THR A 27 10.54 11.00 -8.58
C THR A 27 9.87 11.07 -7.20
N ALA A 28 8.74 11.79 -7.11
CA ALA A 28 7.98 11.88 -5.86
C ALA A 28 7.39 10.52 -5.46
N LYS A 29 6.84 9.76 -6.42
CA LYS A 29 6.28 8.42 -6.18
C LYS A 29 7.36 7.44 -5.73
N THR A 30 8.50 7.38 -6.41
CA THR A 30 9.66 6.54 -6.01
C THR A 30 10.14 6.89 -4.60
N LYS A 31 10.21 8.18 -4.24
CA LYS A 31 10.61 8.60 -2.90
C LYS A 31 9.60 8.15 -1.84
N ASN A 32 8.31 8.27 -2.13
CA ASN A 32 7.24 7.82 -1.23
C ASN A 32 7.28 6.30 -1.03
N GLU A 33 7.39 5.53 -2.11
CA GLU A 33 7.52 4.07 -2.04
C GLU A 33 8.76 3.66 -1.25
N GLY A 34 9.91 4.32 -1.44
CA GLY A 34 11.12 4.03 -0.68
C GLY A 34 10.96 4.31 0.83
N ARG A 35 10.21 5.37 1.19
CA ARG A 35 9.88 5.66 2.59
C ARG A 35 8.95 4.61 3.17
N GLN A 36 7.90 4.23 2.43
CA GLN A 36 7.00 3.16 2.83
C GLN A 36 7.76 1.84 2.99
N ASP A 37 8.69 1.51 2.08
CA ASP A 37 9.43 0.24 2.16
C ASP A 37 10.32 0.17 3.40
N LYS A 38 10.93 1.30 3.78
CA LYS A 38 11.68 1.42 5.03
C LYS A 38 10.77 1.19 6.24
N ILE A 39 9.62 1.85 6.29
CA ILE A 39 8.67 1.74 7.41
C ILE A 39 8.08 0.34 7.50
N GLY A 40 7.66 -0.25 6.38
CA GLY A 40 7.10 -1.60 6.36
C GLY A 40 8.09 -2.63 6.91
N ARG A 41 9.38 -2.49 6.62
CA ARG A 41 10.44 -3.35 7.21
C ARG A 41 10.57 -3.17 8.72
N GLU A 42 10.53 -1.93 9.22
CA GLU A 42 10.54 -1.67 10.66
C GLU A 42 9.33 -2.32 11.35
N LEU A 43 8.14 -2.17 10.79
CA LEU A 43 6.90 -2.73 11.36
C LEU A 43 6.83 -4.26 11.31
N LEU A 44 7.53 -4.91 10.38
CA LEU A 44 7.63 -6.37 10.34
C LEU A 44 8.31 -6.93 11.59
N GLU A 45 9.26 -6.19 12.16
CA GLU A 45 10.05 -6.58 13.33
C GLU A 45 9.40 -6.15 14.66
N LYS A 46 8.43 -5.24 14.62
CA LYS A 46 7.71 -4.81 15.82
C LYS A 46 6.79 -5.90 16.38
N ASN A 47 6.61 -5.81 17.70
CA ASN A 47 5.51 -6.43 18.42
C ASN A 47 4.16 -5.95 17.88
N THR A 48 3.09 -6.61 18.33
CA THR A 48 1.73 -6.32 17.89
C THR A 48 0.85 -5.84 19.04
N GLN A 49 -0.18 -5.09 18.68
CA GLN A 49 -1.19 -4.55 19.56
C GLN A 49 -2.58 -4.92 19.03
N LYS A 50 -3.58 -4.93 19.91
CA LYS A 50 -4.99 -5.00 19.50
C LYS A 50 -5.55 -3.59 19.33
N ILE A 51 -6.27 -3.37 18.25
CA ILE A 51 -7.06 -2.16 17.99
C ILE A 51 -8.49 -2.55 17.60
N VAL A 52 -9.43 -1.61 17.71
CA VAL A 52 -10.79 -1.76 17.20
C VAL A 52 -10.95 -0.88 15.95
N TRP A 53 -11.37 -1.48 14.85
CA TRP A 53 -11.69 -0.77 13.60
C TRP A 53 -13.01 -1.31 13.03
N ASN A 54 -13.98 -0.42 12.79
CA ASN A 54 -15.33 -0.80 12.35
C ASN A 54 -15.93 -1.94 13.21
N GLU A 55 -15.87 -1.77 14.53
CA GLU A 55 -16.35 -2.73 15.55
C GLU A 55 -15.58 -4.06 15.59
N MET A 56 -14.61 -4.27 14.69
CA MET A 56 -13.78 -5.46 14.62
C MET A 56 -12.48 -5.28 15.40
N GLU A 57 -12.17 -6.23 16.29
CA GLU A 57 -10.85 -6.32 16.89
C GLU A 57 -9.82 -6.84 15.87
N LEU A 58 -8.71 -6.11 15.74
CA LEU A 58 -7.59 -6.43 14.84
C LEU A 58 -6.27 -6.40 15.59
N ILE A 59 -5.41 -7.37 15.31
CA ILE A 59 -4.00 -7.43 15.72
C ILE A 59 -3.16 -6.75 14.64
N VAL A 60 -2.48 -5.66 14.97
CA VAL A 60 -1.64 -4.88 14.06
C VAL A 60 -0.30 -4.57 14.71
N PRO A 61 0.74 -4.14 13.98
CA PRO A 61 1.99 -3.71 14.61
C PRO A 61 1.77 -2.58 15.62
N GLU A 62 2.56 -2.55 16.68
CA GLU A 62 2.50 -1.49 17.69
C GLU A 62 2.66 -0.09 17.10
N ASN A 63 1.99 0.90 17.72
CA ASN A 63 1.99 2.30 17.31
C ASN A 63 1.43 2.56 15.89
N THR A 64 0.64 1.62 15.36
CA THR A 64 -0.10 1.82 14.11
C THR A 64 -1.58 2.08 14.36
N THR A 65 -2.20 2.82 13.45
CA THR A 65 -3.66 3.00 13.42
C THR A 65 -4.21 2.63 12.04
N ILE A 66 -5.52 2.45 11.94
CA ILE A 66 -6.21 2.35 10.66
C ILE A 66 -7.10 3.59 10.54
N ASP A 67 -6.94 4.36 9.47
CA ASP A 67 -7.75 5.56 9.26
C ASP A 67 -9.17 5.25 8.79
N THR A 68 -9.96 6.32 8.60
CA THR A 68 -11.35 6.23 8.13
C THR A 68 -11.48 5.66 6.72
N ASN A 69 -10.41 5.71 5.91
CA ASN A 69 -10.34 5.13 4.57
C ASN A 69 -9.85 3.68 4.59
N GLY A 70 -9.56 3.13 5.78
CA GLY A 70 -9.06 1.78 5.94
C GLY A 70 -7.57 1.63 5.65
N ARG A 71 -6.76 2.69 5.67
CA ARG A 71 -5.31 2.58 5.44
C ARG A 71 -4.55 2.44 6.75
N LEU A 72 -3.57 1.53 6.76
CA LEU A 72 -2.65 1.39 7.88
C LEU A 72 -1.71 2.61 7.93
N ASN A 73 -1.63 3.24 9.09
CA ASN A 73 -0.87 4.45 9.34
C ASN A 73 0.18 4.24 10.43
N TYR A 74 1.37 4.81 10.22
CA TYR A 74 2.46 4.84 11.20
C TYR A 74 3.15 6.20 11.16
N ASN A 75 3.20 6.92 12.28
CA ASN A 75 3.86 8.23 12.37
C ASN A 75 3.44 9.20 11.23
N ASN A 76 2.13 9.34 11.01
CA ASN A 76 1.53 10.16 9.94
C ASN A 76 1.96 9.77 8.51
N GLN A 77 2.39 8.52 8.31
CA GLN A 77 2.64 7.94 7.01
C GLN A 77 1.63 6.83 6.74
N GLU A 78 0.84 7.02 5.69
CA GLU A 78 0.00 5.97 5.12
C GLU A 78 0.87 4.93 4.40
N LEU A 79 0.56 3.67 4.66
CA LEU A 79 1.10 2.52 3.95
C LEU A 79 0.08 2.00 2.94
N GLU A 80 0.54 1.44 1.83
CA GLU A 80 -0.32 0.72 0.90
C GLU A 80 -0.72 -0.66 1.43
N ILE A 81 -1.42 -0.63 2.56
CA ILE A 81 -2.10 -1.75 3.20
C ILE A 81 -3.51 -1.27 3.52
N GLU A 82 -4.52 -1.94 2.96
CA GLU A 82 -5.91 -1.46 2.93
C GLU A 82 -6.87 -2.47 3.54
N PHE A 83 -7.73 -2.00 4.44
CA PHE A 83 -8.87 -2.70 4.99
C PHE A 83 -10.15 -2.15 4.35
N LYS A 84 -11.02 -3.02 3.83
CA LYS A 84 -12.33 -2.63 3.29
C LYS A 84 -13.41 -3.55 3.84
N LYS A 85 -14.49 -2.97 4.35
CA LYS A 85 -15.71 -3.68 4.73
C LYS A 85 -16.66 -3.72 3.53
N THR A 86 -17.25 -4.87 3.26
CA THR A 86 -18.25 -5.06 2.18
C THR A 86 -19.20 -6.19 2.54
N ASN A 87 -20.48 -6.03 2.22
CA ASN A 87 -21.47 -7.11 2.28
C ASN A 87 -21.54 -7.88 0.95
N ASN A 88 -20.87 -7.40 -0.10
CA ASN A 88 -20.90 -8.00 -1.42
C ASN A 88 -19.78 -9.03 -1.58
N ARG A 89 -20.16 -10.31 -1.63
CA ARG A 89 -19.24 -11.43 -1.82
C ARG A 89 -18.48 -11.37 -3.15
N GLU A 90 -19.05 -10.77 -4.21
CA GLU A 90 -18.41 -10.63 -5.52
C GLU A 90 -17.33 -9.52 -5.58
N GLU A 91 -17.30 -8.64 -4.57
CA GLU A 91 -16.21 -7.69 -4.41
C GLU A 91 -14.99 -8.32 -3.72
N LEU A 92 -15.17 -9.49 -3.09
CA LEU A 92 -14.07 -10.21 -2.48
C LEU A 92 -13.12 -10.71 -3.57
N CYS A 93 -11.82 -10.62 -3.27
CA CYS A 93 -10.80 -11.32 -4.04
C CYS A 93 -10.70 -10.92 -5.53
N ARG A 94 -11.02 -9.67 -5.88
CA ARG A 94 -10.72 -9.11 -7.21
C ARG A 94 -9.20 -8.89 -7.35
N ASN A 95 -8.48 -9.99 -7.58
CA ASN A 95 -7.03 -10.01 -7.69
C ASN A 95 -6.54 -9.08 -8.81
N LYS A 96 -5.60 -8.19 -8.46
CA LYS A 96 -4.82 -7.40 -9.41
C LYS A 96 -3.37 -7.88 -9.32
N SER A 97 -2.62 -7.83 -10.42
CA SER A 97 -1.23 -8.32 -10.46
C SER A 97 -0.31 -7.70 -9.40
N TYR A 98 -0.60 -6.46 -8.99
CA TYR A 98 0.14 -5.70 -8.00
C TYR A 98 -0.45 -5.75 -6.58
N LYS A 99 -1.58 -6.44 -6.36
CA LYS A 99 -2.29 -6.49 -5.07
C LYS A 99 -2.65 -7.93 -4.70
N ILE A 100 -2.21 -8.39 -3.54
CA ILE A 100 -2.72 -9.62 -2.94
C ILE A 100 -3.76 -9.25 -1.90
N GLN A 101 -4.86 -9.99 -1.85
CA GLN A 101 -5.94 -9.78 -0.90
C GLN A 101 -6.16 -11.01 -0.01
N TRP A 102 -6.68 -10.74 1.16
CA TRP A 102 -7.23 -11.72 2.08
C TRP A 102 -8.61 -11.24 2.51
N PHE A 103 -9.47 -12.15 2.97
CA PHE A 103 -10.79 -11.81 3.46
C PHE A 103 -11.12 -12.57 4.75
N LYS A 104 -12.02 -12.00 5.54
CA LYS A 104 -12.57 -12.62 6.75
C LYS A 104 -14.04 -12.24 6.87
N LYS A 105 -14.90 -13.22 7.18
CA LYS A 105 -16.30 -12.96 7.50
C LYS A 105 -16.38 -12.35 8.91
N TYR A 106 -17.16 -11.29 9.07
CA TYR A 106 -17.41 -10.65 10.35
C TYR A 106 -18.88 -10.26 10.40
N ASN A 107 -19.65 -10.93 11.27
CA ASN A 107 -21.12 -10.87 11.29
C ASN A 107 -21.72 -11.17 9.90
N GLU A 108 -22.57 -10.29 9.38
CA GLU A 108 -23.18 -10.40 8.05
C GLU A 108 -22.28 -9.85 6.92
N ASP A 109 -21.16 -9.22 7.29
CA ASP A 109 -20.24 -8.57 6.39
C ASP A 109 -18.96 -9.38 6.15
N TYR A 110 -18.16 -8.89 5.22
CA TYR A 110 -16.81 -9.32 4.97
C TYR A 110 -15.85 -8.15 5.13
N VAL A 111 -14.69 -8.43 5.69
CA VAL A 111 -13.55 -7.50 5.69
C VAL A 111 -12.49 -8.07 4.77
N THR A 112 -12.02 -7.25 3.83
CA THR A 112 -10.84 -7.56 3.01
C THR A 112 -9.63 -6.80 3.53
N LEU A 113 -8.47 -7.44 3.46
CA LEU A 113 -7.16 -6.86 3.70
C LEU A 113 -6.36 -6.97 2.40
N GLY A 114 -5.82 -5.86 1.90
CA GLY A 114 -5.00 -5.81 0.70
C GLY A 114 -3.59 -5.33 1.00
N GLY A 115 -2.59 -6.01 0.45
CA GLY A 115 -1.19 -5.56 0.44
C GLY A 115 -0.70 -5.35 -0.98
N TYR A 116 0.00 -4.24 -1.20
CA TYR A 116 0.43 -3.80 -2.54
C TYR A 116 1.93 -3.99 -2.74
N ARG A 117 2.32 -4.26 -3.98
CA ARG A 117 3.72 -4.22 -4.44
C ARG A 117 4.10 -2.80 -4.83
N TYR A 118 5.39 -2.50 -4.75
CA TYR A 118 5.92 -1.23 -5.25
C TYR A 118 6.12 -1.30 -6.75
N ASP A 119 5.72 -0.25 -7.48
CA ASP A 119 5.81 -0.21 -8.95
C ASP A 119 7.03 0.57 -9.44
N ASN A 120 7.58 1.48 -8.64
CA ASN A 120 8.58 2.47 -9.06
C ASN A 120 9.94 2.26 -8.41
N LEU A 121 10.06 1.32 -7.47
CA LEU A 121 11.33 0.90 -6.90
C LEU A 121 11.94 -0.21 -7.78
N LYS A 122 13.22 -0.06 -8.15
CA LYS A 122 13.97 -1.12 -8.84
C LYS A 122 14.34 -2.28 -7.89
N TYR A 123 14.61 -1.94 -6.64
CA TYR A 123 14.91 -2.88 -5.57
C TYR A 123 14.06 -2.52 -4.37
N HIS A 124 13.24 -3.46 -3.92
CA HIS A 124 12.36 -3.28 -2.78
C HIS A 124 12.15 -4.61 -2.09
N SER A 125 11.76 -4.55 -0.82
CA SER A 125 11.53 -5.75 -0.03
C SER A 125 10.10 -6.28 -0.14
N ASP A 126 9.21 -5.59 -0.86
CA ASP A 126 7.76 -5.80 -0.83
C ASP A 126 7.21 -5.77 0.60
N SER A 127 7.72 -4.85 1.41
CA SER A 127 7.38 -4.82 2.84
C SER A 127 5.89 -4.57 3.09
N ASN A 128 5.20 -3.72 2.31
CA ASN A 128 3.74 -3.57 2.40
C ASN A 128 3.01 -4.92 2.24
N LEU A 129 3.38 -5.70 1.21
CA LEU A 129 2.80 -7.00 0.97
C LEU A 129 3.12 -8.02 2.08
N LYS A 130 4.38 -8.05 2.54
CA LYS A 130 4.81 -8.93 3.64
C LYS A 130 4.10 -8.59 4.94
N LEU A 131 3.94 -7.31 5.22
CA LEU A 131 3.29 -6.82 6.43
C LEU A 131 1.78 -7.12 6.40
N ALA A 132 1.12 -6.90 5.26
CA ALA A 132 -0.28 -7.32 5.07
C ALA A 132 -0.44 -8.83 5.27
N LYS A 133 0.50 -9.64 4.78
CA LYS A 133 0.48 -11.10 5.00
C LYS A 133 0.65 -11.48 6.48
N LYS A 134 1.53 -10.79 7.22
CA LYS A 134 1.70 -10.99 8.67
C LYS A 134 0.40 -10.68 9.41
N ILE A 135 -0.19 -9.51 9.16
CA ILE A 135 -1.47 -9.09 9.75
C ILE A 135 -2.59 -10.08 9.39
N ALA A 136 -2.68 -10.50 8.12
CA ALA A 136 -3.67 -11.47 7.67
C ALA A 136 -3.59 -12.77 8.48
N LYS A 137 -2.36 -13.28 8.68
CA LYS A 137 -2.11 -14.51 9.46
C LYS A 137 -2.50 -14.34 10.92
N GLU A 138 -2.06 -13.26 11.57
CA GLU A 138 -2.34 -13.00 12.98
C GLU A 138 -3.84 -12.81 13.27
N ASN A 139 -4.60 -12.34 12.28
CA ASN A 139 -6.03 -12.12 12.39
C ASN A 139 -6.91 -13.23 11.80
N ASN A 140 -6.31 -14.34 11.35
CA ASN A 140 -7.03 -15.46 10.72
C ASN A 140 -7.84 -15.05 9.48
N PHE A 141 -7.28 -14.19 8.63
CA PHE A 141 -7.86 -13.92 7.31
C PHE A 141 -7.53 -15.06 6.34
N THR A 142 -8.50 -15.41 5.50
CA THR A 142 -8.33 -16.37 4.42
C THR A 142 -7.76 -15.68 3.20
N LYS A 143 -6.72 -16.27 2.61
CA LYS A 143 -6.13 -15.76 1.38
C LYS A 143 -7.13 -15.86 0.22
N CYS A 144 -7.24 -14.78 -0.55
CA CYS A 144 -7.69 -14.80 -1.93
C CYS A 144 -6.56 -15.38 -2.82
#